data_AF-A0A1D6HAP0-F1
#
_entry.id   AF-A0A1D6HAP0-F1
#
_cell.length_a   1.000
_cell.length_b   1.000
_cell.length_c   1.000
_cell.angle_alpha   90.00
_cell.angle_beta   90.00
_cell.angle_gamma   90.00
#
_symmetry.space_group_name_H-M   'P 1'
#
loop_
_entity.id
_entity.type
_entity.pdbx_description
1 polymer ?
#
loop_
_entity_poly.entity_id
_entity_poly.type
_entity_poly.pdbx_seq_one_letter_code
_entity_poly.pdbx_strand_id
1 'polypeptide(L)'
;METCSSPQANHILPNRPPGVTIDIKKSSHKKLSKWLQSKSSSGLISAKEDKYKKEVVLLAINHKHPDYMAFRPEKRVQELVEHEKDVAESSVTKQLEVAEIYKPSSHVKPIFVAVEADMEKYYSAPEASDIVFRYVEKEKLVKPTDRAKVILDVTLCDALYKGAIKKGSAYPTEIHKKDLGSAFLNRMQVHHKVSRGTQEVIRKGAIRTIQIMTERRQGNKKMTRLSGLECFLMDPDSLASELQKKFACSTTTAELPGKKGQYEVLVQGGVIDDLAKHLVDHYDVPKRYIEVYDKTKR
;
A
#
# COMPACT_ATOMS: atom_id res chain seq x y z
N MET A 1 -5.78 -26.50 -14.28
CA MET A 1 -6.42 -26.77 -15.58
C MET A 1 -6.20 -25.53 -16.41
N GLU A 2 -5.12 -25.50 -17.19
CA GLU A 2 -4.64 -24.30 -17.88
C GLU A 2 -5.08 -24.37 -19.34
N THR A 3 -5.90 -23.40 -19.75
CA THR A 3 -6.40 -23.26 -21.12
C THR A 3 -5.32 -22.71 -22.03
N CYS A 4 -5.36 -23.08 -23.30
CA CYS A 4 -4.24 -23.03 -24.26
C CYS A 4 -3.65 -21.62 -24.53
N SER A 5 -4.28 -20.51 -24.10
CA SER A 5 -3.71 -19.15 -24.17
C SER A 5 -2.73 -18.82 -23.03
N SER A 6 -2.82 -19.53 -21.91
CA SER A 6 -2.00 -19.30 -20.71
C SER A 6 -0.52 -19.72 -20.83
N PRO A 7 -0.12 -20.80 -21.53
CA PRO A 7 1.28 -21.24 -21.51
C PRO A 7 2.21 -20.31 -22.30
N GLN A 8 1.71 -19.73 -23.40
CA GLN A 8 2.54 -18.84 -24.21
C GLN A 8 2.84 -17.54 -23.45
N ALA A 9 1.83 -16.95 -22.81
CA ALA A 9 1.98 -15.69 -22.07
C ALA A 9 2.76 -15.88 -20.76
N ASN A 10 2.54 -16.99 -20.04
CA ASN A 10 3.07 -17.18 -18.69
C ASN A 10 4.35 -18.02 -18.64
N HIS A 11 4.65 -18.83 -19.66
CA HIS A 11 5.80 -19.74 -19.65
C HIS A 11 6.75 -19.61 -20.85
N ILE A 12 6.26 -19.25 -22.04
CA ILE A 12 7.12 -19.10 -23.23
C ILE A 12 7.69 -17.68 -23.33
N LEU A 13 6.85 -16.65 -23.26
CA LEU A 13 7.31 -15.25 -23.34
C LEU A 13 8.24 -14.85 -22.19
N PRO A 14 8.00 -15.27 -20.92
CA PRO A 14 8.86 -14.89 -19.81
C PRO A 14 10.18 -15.66 -19.76
N ASN A 15 10.34 -16.76 -20.52
CA ASN A 15 11.55 -17.60 -20.51
C ASN A 15 12.31 -17.57 -21.85
N ARG A 16 12.03 -16.57 -22.69
CA ARG A 16 12.75 -16.36 -23.95
C ARG A 16 14.11 -15.68 -23.72
N PRO A 17 15.11 -15.93 -24.59
CA PRO A 17 16.36 -15.18 -24.55
C PRO A 17 16.11 -13.68 -24.78
N PRO A 18 16.91 -12.80 -24.14
CA PRO A 18 16.85 -11.36 -24.37
C PRO A 18 16.99 -11.01 -25.86
N GLY A 19 16.29 -9.98 -26.32
CA GLY A 19 16.25 -9.55 -27.73
C GLY A 19 15.40 -10.41 -28.68
N VAL A 20 14.87 -11.57 -28.25
CA VAL A 20 14.07 -12.45 -29.12
C VAL A 20 12.57 -12.16 -28.97
N THR A 21 11.92 -11.76 -30.07
CA THR A 21 10.45 -11.63 -30.11
C THR A 21 9.83 -12.95 -30.61
N ILE A 22 9.20 -13.70 -29.71
CA ILE A 22 8.53 -14.96 -30.04
C ILE A 22 7.05 -14.70 -30.34
N ASP A 23 6.65 -14.86 -31.61
CA ASP A 23 5.25 -14.83 -32.03
C ASP A 23 4.88 -16.15 -32.74
N ILE A 24 3.92 -16.87 -32.17
CA ILE A 24 3.43 -18.14 -32.72
C ILE A 24 2.85 -17.98 -34.13
N LYS A 25 2.33 -16.80 -34.48
CA LYS A 25 1.81 -16.51 -35.82
C LYS A 25 2.90 -16.42 -36.88
N LYS A 26 4.14 -16.07 -36.47
CA LYS A 26 5.33 -16.06 -37.33
C LYS A 26 6.03 -17.40 -37.40
N SER A 27 5.64 -18.39 -36.58
CA SER A 27 6.18 -19.75 -36.65
C SER A 27 5.62 -20.53 -37.84
N SER A 28 6.34 -21.57 -38.28
CA SER A 28 5.92 -22.47 -39.37
C SER A 28 4.57 -23.16 -39.12
N HIS A 29 4.13 -23.26 -37.86
CA HIS A 29 2.89 -23.94 -37.47
C HIS A 29 1.70 -22.98 -37.35
N LYS A 30 1.93 -21.65 -37.31
CA LYS A 30 0.96 -20.53 -37.30
C LYS A 30 -0.14 -20.55 -36.22
N LYS A 31 -0.29 -21.65 -35.48
CA LYS A 31 -1.24 -21.88 -34.38
C LYS A 31 -0.55 -22.69 -33.29
N LEU A 32 -0.77 -22.32 -32.02
CA LEU A 32 -0.14 -22.97 -30.86
C LEU A 32 -0.52 -24.45 -30.72
N SER A 33 -1.78 -24.80 -31.00
CA SER A 33 -2.26 -26.18 -30.97
C SER A 33 -1.49 -27.08 -31.95
N LYS A 34 -1.25 -26.60 -33.18
CA LYS A 34 -0.47 -27.34 -34.19
C LYS A 34 1.00 -27.48 -33.81
N TRP A 35 1.57 -26.47 -33.16
CA TRP A 35 2.94 -26.52 -32.66
C TRP A 35 3.10 -27.53 -31.51
N LEU A 36 2.17 -27.51 -30.53
CA LEU A 36 2.15 -28.47 -29.42
C LEU A 36 1.98 -29.91 -29.92
N GLN A 37 1.09 -30.13 -30.90
CA GLN A 37 0.95 -31.46 -31.53
C GLN A 37 2.24 -31.90 -32.23
N SER A 38 2.92 -31.00 -32.97
CA SER A 38 4.19 -31.32 -33.62
C SER A 38 5.29 -31.68 -32.61
N LYS A 39 5.39 -30.95 -31.49
CA LYS A 39 6.33 -31.27 -30.40
C LYS A 39 5.94 -32.51 -29.62
N SER A 40 4.66 -32.87 -29.63
CA SER A 40 4.20 -34.15 -29.11
C SER A 40 4.59 -35.31 -30.02
N SER A 41 4.48 -35.13 -31.34
CA SER A 41 4.90 -36.13 -32.33
C SER A 41 6.42 -36.33 -32.35
N SER A 42 7.21 -35.29 -32.06
CA SER A 42 8.66 -35.43 -31.91
C SER A 42 9.09 -36.06 -30.58
N GLY A 43 8.14 -36.37 -29.68
CA GLY A 43 8.42 -37.02 -28.40
C GLY A 43 9.04 -36.11 -27.33
N LEU A 44 9.07 -34.79 -27.55
CA LEU A 44 9.56 -33.81 -26.58
C LEU A 44 8.53 -33.56 -25.47
N ILE A 45 7.24 -33.53 -25.82
CA ILE A 45 6.14 -33.38 -24.89
C ILE A 45 5.08 -34.46 -25.11
N SER A 46 4.19 -34.65 -24.15
CA SER A 46 2.96 -35.42 -24.31
C SER A 46 1.79 -34.45 -24.24
N ALA A 47 0.99 -34.37 -25.31
CA ALA A 47 -0.18 -33.49 -25.35
C ALA A 47 -1.39 -34.26 -25.89
N LYS A 48 -2.58 -33.93 -25.38
CA LYS A 48 -3.85 -34.54 -25.78
C LYS A 48 -4.88 -33.47 -26.08
N GLU A 49 -5.67 -33.66 -27.13
CA GLU A 49 -6.79 -32.78 -27.44
C GLU A 49 -8.01 -33.15 -26.59
N ASP A 50 -8.57 -32.18 -25.89
CA ASP A 50 -9.81 -32.32 -25.16
C ASP A 50 -10.98 -32.33 -26.17
N LYS A 51 -11.68 -33.47 -26.26
CA LYS A 51 -12.79 -33.70 -27.19
C LYS A 51 -13.96 -32.72 -26.98
N TYR A 52 -14.12 -32.15 -25.79
CA TYR A 52 -15.23 -31.25 -25.47
C TYR A 52 -14.87 -29.78 -25.68
N LYS A 53 -13.61 -29.39 -25.45
CA LYS A 53 -13.15 -27.99 -25.52
C LYS A 53 -12.36 -27.64 -26.77
N LYS A 54 -11.97 -28.61 -27.61
CA LYS A 54 -11.06 -28.42 -28.77
C LYS A 54 -9.77 -27.69 -28.39
N GLU A 55 -9.34 -27.85 -27.14
CA GLU A 55 -8.08 -27.29 -26.62
C GLU A 55 -7.07 -28.42 -26.42
N VAL A 56 -5.79 -28.11 -26.69
CA VAL A 56 -4.69 -29.06 -26.52
C VAL A 56 -4.13 -28.92 -25.11
N VAL A 57 -4.23 -29.97 -24.31
CA VAL A 57 -3.75 -30.04 -22.94
C VAL A 57 -2.38 -30.73 -22.92
N LEU A 58 -1.39 -30.06 -22.32
CA LEU A 58 -0.05 -30.62 -22.11
C LEU A 58 -0.08 -31.50 -20.86
N LEU A 59 0.33 -32.77 -21.00
CA LEU A 59 0.26 -33.79 -19.95
C LEU A 59 1.62 -34.03 -19.29
N ALA A 60 2.70 -34.06 -20.07
CA ALA A 60 4.04 -34.32 -19.55
C ALA A 60 5.13 -33.78 -20.49
N ILE A 61 6.34 -33.59 -19.95
CA ILE A 61 7.55 -33.23 -20.69
C ILE A 61 8.52 -34.41 -20.64
N ASN A 62 9.17 -34.73 -21.74
CA ASN A 62 10.18 -35.79 -21.80
C ASN A 62 11.57 -35.23 -21.48
N HIS A 63 11.99 -35.38 -20.22
CA HIS A 63 13.28 -34.86 -19.74
C HIS A 63 14.50 -35.64 -20.28
N LYS A 64 14.27 -36.76 -20.98
CA LYS A 64 15.32 -37.56 -21.63
C LYS A 64 15.48 -37.24 -23.12
N HIS A 65 14.73 -36.28 -23.64
CA HIS A 65 14.81 -35.89 -25.05
C HIS A 65 16.13 -35.15 -25.34
N PRO A 66 16.81 -35.40 -26.47
CA PRO A 66 18.08 -34.74 -26.83
C PRO A 66 18.03 -33.21 -26.73
N ASP A 67 16.98 -32.58 -27.26
CA ASP A 67 16.79 -31.12 -27.17
C ASP A 67 16.67 -30.60 -25.71
N TYR A 68 16.13 -31.41 -24.79
CA TYR A 68 16.03 -31.03 -23.38
C TYR A 68 17.37 -31.19 -22.67
N MET A 69 18.12 -32.26 -22.97
CA MET A 69 19.43 -32.50 -22.37
C MET A 69 20.52 -31.57 -22.90
N ALA A 70 20.41 -31.14 -24.16
CA ALA A 70 21.31 -30.18 -24.78
C ALA A 70 21.02 -28.72 -24.33
N PHE A 71 19.84 -28.47 -23.77
CA PHE A 71 19.46 -27.14 -23.29
C PHE A 71 20.28 -26.75 -22.07
N ARG A 72 21.12 -25.72 -22.22
CA ARG A 72 21.83 -25.08 -21.11
C ARG A 72 21.11 -23.77 -20.78
N PRO A 73 20.52 -23.63 -19.57
CA PRO A 73 19.90 -22.37 -19.19
C PRO A 73 20.97 -21.28 -19.06
N GLU A 74 20.88 -20.24 -19.89
CA GLU A 74 21.69 -19.04 -19.75
C GLU A 74 21.34 -18.37 -18.40
N LYS A 75 22.35 -18.01 -17.60
CA LYS A 75 22.10 -17.24 -16.36
C LYS A 75 21.48 -15.91 -16.74
N ARG A 76 20.23 -15.72 -16.33
CA ARG A 76 19.44 -14.53 -16.60
C ARG A 76 20.09 -13.31 -15.95
N VAL A 77 20.81 -12.50 -16.73
CA VAL A 77 20.93 -11.07 -16.43
C VAL A 77 19.54 -10.50 -16.69
N GLN A 78 18.93 -9.94 -15.66
CA GLN A 78 17.62 -9.32 -15.77
C GLN A 78 17.76 -8.07 -16.64
N GLU A 79 17.48 -8.20 -17.94
CA GLU A 79 17.30 -7.02 -18.78
C GLU A 79 16.03 -6.28 -18.32
N LEU A 80 16.28 -5.12 -17.71
CA LEU A 80 15.33 -4.08 -17.39
C LEU A 80 14.61 -3.70 -18.68
N VAL A 81 13.31 -3.95 -18.76
CA VAL A 81 12.48 -3.26 -19.75
C VAL A 81 12.42 -1.81 -19.29
N GLU A 82 13.11 -0.94 -20.02
CA GLU A 82 13.13 0.51 -19.84
C GLU A 82 11.71 1.08 -19.92
N HIS A 83 11.07 1.20 -18.77
CA HIS A 83 10.32 2.42 -18.48
C HIS A 83 11.27 3.27 -17.65
N GLU A 84 11.65 4.42 -18.20
CA GLU A 84 12.52 5.45 -17.62
C GLU A 84 12.54 5.38 -16.10
N LYS A 85 13.62 4.78 -15.61
CA LYS A 85 13.96 4.67 -14.22
C LYS A 85 15.44 5.00 -14.14
N ASP A 86 15.72 6.23 -13.74
CA ASP A 86 16.87 6.50 -12.89
C ASP A 86 16.78 5.55 -11.70
N VAL A 87 17.46 4.41 -11.81
CA VAL A 87 17.75 3.51 -10.70
C VAL A 87 19.25 3.38 -10.66
N ALA A 88 19.85 4.23 -9.84
CA ALA A 88 21.06 3.86 -9.14
C ALA A 88 20.69 2.71 -8.18
N GLU A 89 21.32 1.57 -8.42
CA GLU A 89 21.39 0.45 -7.49
C GLU A 89 21.84 0.93 -6.12
N SER A 90 20.99 0.75 -5.14
CA SER A 90 21.40 0.44 -3.78
C SER A 90 20.22 -0.22 -3.09
N SER A 91 20.51 -1.25 -2.31
CA SER A 91 19.66 -1.78 -1.27
C SER A 91 19.44 -0.72 -0.18
N VAL A 92 18.79 0.39 -0.56
CA VAL A 92 18.31 1.39 0.37
C VAL A 92 16.94 0.91 0.78
N THR A 93 16.81 0.44 2.01
CA THR A 93 15.55 0.46 2.72
C THR A 93 14.93 1.83 2.47
N LYS A 94 13.93 1.90 1.59
CA LYS A 94 13.25 3.15 1.28
C LYS A 94 12.61 3.61 2.58
N GLN A 95 13.27 4.56 3.24
CA GLN A 95 12.86 5.07 4.54
C GLN A 95 11.40 5.51 4.43
N LEU A 96 10.58 4.97 5.33
CA LEU A 96 9.18 5.31 5.42
C LEU A 96 9.04 6.61 6.20
N GLU A 97 8.49 7.62 5.55
CA GLU A 97 8.14 8.87 6.20
C GLU A 97 6.62 9.01 6.24
N VAL A 98 6.08 9.24 7.43
CA VAL A 98 4.65 9.47 7.65
C VAL A 98 4.50 10.82 8.34
N ALA A 99 3.81 11.75 7.67
CA ALA A 99 3.51 13.07 8.20
C ALA A 99 1.99 13.29 8.25
N GLU A 100 1.52 13.80 9.38
CA GLU A 100 0.14 14.29 9.51
C GLU A 100 0.07 15.71 8.95
N ILE A 101 -0.88 15.92 8.04
CA ILE A 101 -1.10 17.18 7.33
C ILE A 101 -2.58 17.56 7.41
N TYR A 102 -2.87 18.84 7.34
CA TYR A 102 -4.20 19.39 7.59
C TYR A 102 -4.64 20.19 6.38
N LYS A 103 -5.86 19.93 5.92
CA LYS A 103 -6.52 20.75 4.89
C LYS A 103 -7.56 21.66 5.54
N PRO A 104 -7.64 22.95 5.18
CA PRO A 104 -8.65 23.86 5.71
C PRO A 104 -10.08 23.34 5.49
N SER A 105 -10.92 23.44 6.52
CA SER A 105 -12.34 23.11 6.45
C SER A 105 -13.21 24.34 6.18
N SER A 106 -14.48 24.14 5.87
CA SER A 106 -15.44 25.24 5.70
C SER A 106 -15.60 26.12 6.94
N HIS A 107 -15.38 25.56 8.14
CA HIS A 107 -15.51 26.29 9.41
C HIS A 107 -14.37 27.29 9.64
N VAL A 108 -13.16 26.95 9.21
CA VAL A 108 -11.97 27.80 9.40
C VAL A 108 -11.75 28.78 8.24
N LYS A 109 -12.58 28.69 7.18
CA LYS A 109 -12.52 29.56 5.99
C LYS A 109 -12.41 31.06 6.30
N PRO A 110 -13.20 31.64 7.24
CA PRO A 110 -13.11 33.07 7.52
C PRO A 110 -11.74 33.50 8.06
N ILE A 111 -11.08 32.66 8.87
CA ILE A 111 -9.75 32.92 9.43
C ILE A 111 -8.70 32.90 8.32
N PHE A 112 -8.76 31.92 7.41
CA PHE A 112 -7.86 31.85 6.26
C PHE A 112 -7.99 33.06 5.35
N VAL A 113 -9.22 33.52 5.07
CA VAL A 113 -9.46 34.73 4.26
C VAL A 113 -8.92 35.99 4.95
N ALA A 114 -9.12 36.13 6.26
CA ALA A 114 -8.63 37.29 7.00
C ALA A 114 -7.10 37.40 7.03
N VAL A 115 -6.38 36.27 6.97
CA VAL A 115 -4.91 36.21 6.94
C VAL A 115 -4.36 36.08 5.51
N GLU A 116 -5.24 36.10 4.49
CA GLU A 116 -4.87 35.92 3.07
C GLU A 116 -4.09 34.61 2.81
N ALA A 117 -4.44 33.54 3.54
CA ALA A 117 -3.82 32.22 3.43
C ALA A 117 -4.56 31.32 2.42
N ASP A 118 -3.80 30.42 1.77
CA ASP A 118 -4.34 29.50 0.75
C ASP A 118 -5.20 28.40 1.38
N MET A 119 -6.37 28.14 0.79
CA MET A 119 -7.31 27.12 1.24
C MET A 119 -7.09 25.75 0.62
N GLU A 120 -6.43 25.67 -0.54
CA GLU A 120 -6.21 24.42 -1.26
C GLU A 120 -4.92 23.72 -0.87
N LYS A 121 -4.00 24.46 -0.24
CA LYS A 121 -2.74 23.94 0.29
C LYS A 121 -2.95 23.03 1.51
N TYR A 122 -2.06 22.04 1.66
CA TYR A 122 -1.92 21.23 2.87
C TYR A 122 -0.91 21.88 3.82
N TYR A 123 -1.25 21.90 5.10
CA TYR A 123 -0.46 22.51 6.17
C TYR A 123 0.00 21.48 7.18
N SER A 124 1.21 21.62 7.69
CA SER A 124 1.65 20.91 8.89
C SER A 124 0.98 21.50 10.15
N ALA A 125 0.98 20.75 11.25
CA ALA A 125 0.47 21.24 12.54
C ALA A 125 1.03 22.63 12.98
N PRO A 126 2.35 22.90 12.91
CA PRO A 126 2.90 24.20 13.27
C PRO A 126 2.48 25.30 12.28
N GLU A 127 2.47 25.03 10.98
CA GLU A 127 2.05 26.03 9.98
C GLU A 127 0.57 26.41 10.15
N ALA A 128 -0.30 25.42 10.37
CA ALA A 128 -1.71 25.68 10.63
C ALA A 128 -1.95 26.45 11.94
N SER A 129 -1.16 26.17 12.98
CA SER A 129 -1.22 26.92 14.24
C SER A 129 -0.74 28.37 14.05
N ASP A 130 0.30 28.59 13.26
CA ASP A 130 0.83 29.93 12.93
C ASP A 130 -0.23 30.82 12.27
N ILE A 131 -1.06 30.25 11.38
CA ILE A 131 -2.15 31.00 10.72
C ILE A 131 -3.13 31.58 11.74
N VAL A 132 -3.48 30.81 12.77
CA VAL A 132 -4.39 31.30 13.83
C VAL A 132 -3.71 32.35 14.69
N PHE A 133 -2.42 32.16 15.01
CA PHE A 133 -1.68 33.15 15.79
C PHE A 133 -1.55 34.48 15.04
N ARG A 134 -1.29 34.44 13.73
CA ARG A 134 -1.31 35.64 12.88
C ARG A 134 -2.67 36.34 12.88
N TYR A 135 -3.76 35.56 12.85
CA TYR A 135 -5.10 36.12 12.95
C TYR A 135 -5.33 36.83 14.30
N VAL A 136 -4.94 36.18 15.40
CA VAL A 136 -5.04 36.75 16.75
C VAL A 136 -4.22 38.03 16.92
N GLU A 137 -3.04 38.10 16.30
CA GLU A 137 -2.19 39.30 16.31
C GLU A 137 -2.78 40.43 15.45
N LYS A 138 -3.32 40.11 14.27
CA LYS A 138 -3.97 41.07 13.37
C LYS A 138 -5.18 41.73 14.01
N GLU A 139 -6.05 40.94 14.63
CA GLU A 139 -7.27 41.39 15.31
C GLU A 139 -7.02 41.85 16.76
N LYS A 140 -5.77 41.78 17.24
CA LYS A 140 -5.34 42.16 18.59
C LYS A 140 -6.17 41.51 19.71
N LEU A 141 -6.43 40.21 19.56
CA LEU A 141 -7.30 39.43 20.45
C LEU A 141 -6.61 38.94 21.73
N VAL A 142 -5.34 39.26 21.94
CA VAL A 142 -4.61 38.89 23.16
C VAL A 142 -5.06 39.76 24.33
N LYS A 143 -5.42 39.15 25.45
CA LYS A 143 -5.90 39.88 26.62
C LYS A 143 -4.77 40.75 27.22
N PRO A 144 -4.97 42.07 27.41
CA PRO A 144 -3.93 42.96 27.93
C PRO A 144 -3.46 42.61 29.34
N THR A 145 -4.37 42.11 30.18
CA THR A 145 -4.14 41.75 31.57
C THR A 145 -3.41 40.40 31.72
N ASP A 146 -3.59 39.49 30.77
CA ASP A 146 -3.01 38.14 30.79
C ASP A 146 -2.68 37.70 29.36
N ARG A 147 -1.40 37.84 28.98
CA ARG A 147 -0.91 37.50 27.63
C ARG A 147 -0.99 36.00 27.32
N ALA A 148 -1.30 35.15 28.29
CA ALA A 148 -1.52 33.73 28.09
C ALA A 148 -2.93 33.40 27.57
N LYS A 149 -3.86 34.37 27.59
CA LYS A 149 -5.25 34.19 27.16
C LYS A 149 -5.58 35.03 25.94
N VAL A 150 -6.40 34.45 25.08
CA VAL A 150 -6.95 35.07 23.87
C VAL A 150 -8.45 35.23 24.04
N ILE A 151 -8.94 36.44 23.80
CA ILE A 151 -10.37 36.76 23.77
C ILE A 151 -10.91 36.30 22.42
N LEU A 152 -11.95 35.48 22.44
CA LEU A 152 -12.55 34.93 21.24
C LEU A 152 -13.52 35.96 20.64
N ASP A 153 -13.22 36.43 19.42
CA ASP A 153 -14.19 37.16 18.63
C ASP A 153 -15.25 36.21 18.06
N VAL A 154 -16.29 36.77 17.43
CA VAL A 154 -17.38 35.97 16.86
C VAL A 154 -16.85 34.99 15.81
N THR A 155 -15.87 35.41 15.01
CA THR A 155 -15.30 34.61 13.92
C THR A 155 -14.48 33.43 14.44
N LEU A 156 -13.57 33.68 15.38
CA LEU A 156 -12.73 32.65 15.99
C LEU A 156 -13.56 31.70 16.86
N CYS A 157 -14.55 32.22 17.58
CA CYS A 157 -15.47 31.41 18.35
C CYS A 157 -16.27 30.45 17.46
N ASP A 158 -16.86 30.96 16.36
CA ASP A 158 -17.58 30.12 15.40
C ASP A 158 -16.64 29.09 14.74
N ALA A 159 -15.44 29.49 14.35
CA ALA A 159 -14.48 28.58 13.73
C ALA A 159 -14.10 27.41 14.65
N LEU A 160 -13.88 27.69 15.95
CA LEU A 160 -13.43 26.70 16.93
C LEU A 160 -14.57 25.84 17.49
N TYR A 161 -15.75 26.42 17.73
CA TYR A 161 -16.75 25.78 18.59
C TYR A 161 -18.09 25.46 17.90
N LYS A 162 -18.38 26.04 16.73
CA LYS A 162 -19.65 25.82 16.02
C LYS A 162 -19.88 24.34 15.72
N GLY A 163 -20.86 23.74 16.38
CA GLY A 163 -21.16 22.31 16.25
C GLY A 163 -20.17 21.35 16.92
N ALA A 164 -19.10 21.83 17.56
CA ALA A 164 -18.23 21.03 18.42
C ALA A 164 -18.76 20.97 19.88
N ILE A 165 -19.44 22.03 20.30
CA ILE A 165 -20.03 22.14 21.63
C ILE A 165 -21.43 21.50 21.65
N LYS A 166 -21.78 20.80 22.74
CA LYS A 166 -23.12 20.23 22.95
C LYS A 166 -24.19 21.33 22.90
N LYS A 167 -25.31 21.08 22.22
CA LYS A 167 -26.46 22.01 22.18
C LYS A 167 -26.89 22.36 23.62
N GLY A 168 -26.69 23.61 24.04
CA GLY A 168 -27.12 24.13 25.35
C GLY A 168 -26.01 24.69 26.26
N SER A 169 -24.73 24.49 25.95
CA SER A 169 -23.64 25.16 26.70
C SER A 169 -23.25 26.49 26.06
N ALA A 170 -22.96 27.49 26.89
CA ALA A 170 -22.47 28.79 26.46
C ALA A 170 -21.15 28.66 25.70
N TYR A 171 -21.01 29.42 24.63
CA TYR A 171 -19.76 29.51 23.89
C TYR A 171 -18.68 30.14 24.79
N PRO A 172 -17.47 29.57 24.84
CA PRO A 172 -16.35 30.18 25.56
C PRO A 172 -16.07 31.58 25.03
N THR A 173 -15.75 32.51 25.93
CA THR A 173 -15.32 33.87 25.59
C THR A 173 -13.80 34.02 25.56
N GLU A 174 -13.08 33.09 26.20
CA GLU A 174 -11.62 33.11 26.29
C GLU A 174 -11.06 31.69 26.09
N ILE A 175 -9.89 31.61 25.45
CA ILE A 175 -9.12 30.37 25.29
C ILE A 175 -7.66 30.62 25.68
N HIS A 176 -7.01 29.62 26.25
CA HIS A 176 -5.59 29.69 26.55
C HIS A 176 -4.76 29.55 25.26
N LYS A 177 -3.70 30.35 25.11
CA LYS A 177 -2.86 30.38 23.90
C LYS A 177 -2.27 29.00 23.55
N LYS A 178 -1.98 28.19 24.57
CA LYS A 178 -1.49 26.81 24.39
C LYS A 178 -2.52 25.88 23.74
N ASP A 179 -3.80 26.09 24.02
CA ASP A 179 -4.87 25.20 23.56
C ASP A 179 -5.41 25.63 22.20
N LEU A 180 -5.25 26.91 21.83
CA LEU A 180 -5.71 27.49 20.57
C LEU A 180 -5.26 26.72 19.32
N GLY A 181 -3.98 26.37 19.24
CA GLY A 181 -3.45 25.59 18.11
C GLY A 181 -4.14 24.23 18.00
N SER A 182 -4.24 23.50 19.10
CA SER A 182 -4.89 22.18 19.13
C SER A 182 -6.39 22.26 18.82
N ALA A 183 -7.08 23.26 19.36
CA ALA A 183 -8.49 23.50 19.10
C ALA A 183 -8.74 23.81 17.62
N PHE A 184 -7.85 24.57 16.98
CA PHE A 184 -7.95 24.87 15.56
C PHE A 184 -7.65 23.66 14.67
N LEU A 185 -6.60 22.90 14.98
CA LEU A 185 -6.26 21.67 14.24
C LEU A 185 -7.41 20.66 14.24
N ASN A 186 -8.12 20.53 15.37
CA ASN A 186 -9.31 19.67 15.50
C ASN A 186 -10.47 20.08 14.58
N ARG A 187 -10.46 21.32 14.06
CA ARG A 187 -11.48 21.86 13.16
C ARG A 187 -11.06 21.78 11.70
N MET A 188 -9.79 21.53 11.42
CA MET A 188 -9.27 21.26 10.09
C MET A 188 -9.52 19.79 9.70
N GLN A 189 -9.39 19.49 8.41
CA GLN A 189 -9.50 18.14 7.90
C GLN A 189 -8.15 17.43 7.98
N VAL A 190 -8.04 16.45 8.86
CA VAL A 190 -6.84 15.61 8.99
C VAL A 190 -6.64 14.78 7.73
N HIS A 191 -5.41 14.80 7.22
CA HIS A 191 -4.89 14.00 6.12
C HIS A 191 -3.53 13.43 6.56
N HIS A 192 -3.05 12.42 5.86
CA HIS A 192 -1.70 11.91 6.05
C HIS A 192 -0.98 11.84 4.71
N LYS A 193 0.29 12.23 4.75
CA LYS A 193 1.25 12.07 3.68
C LYS A 193 2.15 10.90 4.02
N VAL A 194 2.22 9.93 3.13
CA VAL A 194 3.16 8.82 3.22
C VAL A 194 4.13 8.92 2.05
N SER A 195 5.42 9.04 2.37
CA SER A 195 6.51 8.98 1.40
C SER A 195 7.34 7.72 1.62
N ARG A 196 7.67 7.04 0.51
CA ARG A 196 8.53 5.86 0.51
C ARG A 196 9.44 5.87 -0.72
N GLY A 197 10.66 6.34 -0.53
CA GLY A 197 11.59 6.59 -1.64
C GLY A 197 11.02 7.64 -2.58
N THR A 198 10.74 7.25 -3.84
CA THR A 198 10.21 8.16 -4.87
C THR A 198 8.68 8.25 -4.90
N GLN A 199 7.96 7.41 -4.15
CA GLN A 199 6.51 7.43 -4.11
C GLN A 199 6.01 8.27 -2.95
N GLU A 200 5.07 9.17 -3.23
CA GLU A 200 4.38 9.97 -2.23
C GLU A 200 2.87 9.91 -2.49
N VAL A 201 2.09 9.65 -1.44
CA VAL A 201 0.63 9.68 -1.53
C VAL A 201 0.05 10.43 -0.35
N ILE A 202 -0.88 11.32 -0.65
CA ILE A 202 -1.70 12.02 0.34
C ILE A 202 -3.07 11.34 0.38
N ARG A 203 -3.51 10.96 1.59
CA ARG A 203 -4.82 10.36 1.81
C ARG A 203 -5.57 11.09 2.91
N LYS A 204 -6.90 11.07 2.79
CA LYS A 204 -7.80 11.68 3.77
C LYS A 204 -7.88 10.86 5.05
N GLY A 205 -7.91 11.55 6.18
CA GLY A 205 -8.02 10.97 7.52
C GLY A 205 -6.67 10.65 8.15
N ALA A 206 -6.70 10.15 9.39
CA ALA A 206 -5.54 9.59 10.05
C ALA A 206 -5.03 8.35 9.32
N ILE A 207 -3.72 8.09 9.42
CA ILE A 207 -3.13 6.88 8.86
C ILE A 207 -3.72 5.64 9.53
N ARG A 208 -4.11 4.64 8.74
CA ARG A 208 -4.56 3.35 9.28
C ARG A 208 -3.35 2.52 9.65
N THR A 209 -3.42 1.86 10.79
CA THR A 209 -2.39 0.95 11.27
C THR A 209 -2.37 -0.34 10.43
N ILE A 210 -1.20 -0.96 10.35
CA ILE A 210 -1.04 -2.32 9.84
C ILE A 210 -1.60 -3.27 10.88
N GLN A 211 -2.54 -4.12 10.49
CA GLN A 211 -3.11 -5.11 11.40
C GLN A 211 -2.54 -6.49 11.12
N ILE A 212 -1.92 -7.08 12.13
CA ILE A 212 -1.44 -8.46 12.14
C ILE A 212 -2.39 -9.27 13.00
N MET A 213 -3.08 -10.23 12.41
CA MET A 213 -4.03 -11.07 13.14
C MET A 213 -3.71 -12.55 12.93
N THR A 214 -3.50 -13.30 14.02
CA THR A 214 -3.43 -14.77 13.93
C THR A 214 -4.70 -15.41 14.46
N GLU A 215 -5.26 -16.30 13.66
CA GLU A 215 -6.44 -17.09 13.97
C GLU A 215 -6.19 -18.59 13.74
N ARG A 216 -7.03 -19.43 14.35
CA ARG A 216 -7.02 -20.87 14.07
C ARG A 216 -7.94 -21.17 12.90
N ARG A 217 -7.46 -21.92 11.92
CA ARG A 217 -8.20 -22.33 10.72
C ARG A 217 -8.17 -23.85 10.61
N GLN A 218 -9.32 -24.49 10.39
CA GLN A 218 -9.45 -25.94 10.25
C GLN A 218 -8.68 -26.72 11.34
N GLY A 219 -9.22 -26.72 12.56
CA GLY A 219 -8.60 -27.37 13.73
C GLY A 219 -7.51 -26.51 14.36
N ASN A 220 -6.35 -27.11 14.66
CA ASN A 220 -5.25 -26.46 15.38
C ASN A 220 -4.26 -25.70 14.48
N LYS A 221 -4.50 -25.62 13.16
CA LYS A 221 -3.60 -24.88 12.27
C LYS A 221 -3.79 -23.38 12.50
N LYS A 222 -2.67 -22.66 12.62
CA LYS A 222 -2.66 -21.20 12.75
C LYS A 222 -2.51 -20.56 11.37
N MET A 223 -3.17 -19.43 11.18
CA MET A 223 -3.05 -18.59 9.99
C MET A 223 -2.87 -17.15 10.46
N THR A 224 -1.85 -16.47 9.95
CA THR A 224 -1.58 -15.06 10.22
C THR A 224 -2.00 -14.24 9.02
N ARG A 225 -2.79 -13.19 9.24
CA ARG A 225 -3.25 -12.24 8.23
C ARG A 225 -2.62 -10.89 8.48
N LEU A 226 -2.27 -10.22 7.39
CA LEU A 226 -1.64 -8.91 7.40
C LEU A 226 -2.42 -7.97 6.47
N SER A 227 -2.98 -6.91 7.02
CA SER A 227 -3.80 -5.94 6.29
C SER A 227 -3.36 -4.50 6.57
N GLY A 228 -3.75 -3.55 5.71
CA GLY A 228 -3.39 -2.13 5.83
C GLY A 228 -2.05 -1.76 5.18
N LEU A 229 -1.44 -2.69 4.45
CA LEU A 229 -0.17 -2.51 3.72
C LEU A 229 -0.22 -1.37 2.70
N GLU A 230 -1.39 -1.18 2.08
CA GLU A 230 -1.60 -0.16 1.08
C GLU A 230 -1.43 1.25 1.63
N CYS A 231 -1.58 1.46 2.95
CA CYS A 231 -1.38 2.77 3.58
C CYS A 231 0.11 3.13 3.70
N PHE A 232 0.99 2.14 3.63
CA PHE A 232 2.45 2.30 3.75
C PHE A 232 3.18 2.12 2.42
N LEU A 233 2.43 2.19 1.32
CA LEU A 233 2.94 2.01 -0.05
C LEU A 233 3.72 0.69 -0.20
N MET A 234 3.22 -0.35 0.44
CA MET A 234 3.78 -1.70 0.39
C MET A 234 3.02 -2.53 -0.63
N ASP A 235 3.78 -3.22 -1.49
CA ASP A 235 3.20 -4.15 -2.45
C ASP A 235 2.92 -5.50 -1.76
N PRO A 236 1.66 -5.95 -1.69
CA PRO A 236 1.29 -7.18 -0.99
C PRO A 236 1.90 -8.43 -1.64
N ASP A 237 2.04 -8.46 -2.97
CA ASP A 237 2.57 -9.63 -3.69
C ASP A 237 4.09 -9.78 -3.50
N SER A 238 4.82 -8.67 -3.56
CA SER A 238 6.25 -8.63 -3.24
C SER A 238 6.50 -9.06 -1.79
N LEU A 239 5.72 -8.52 -0.84
CA LEU A 239 5.83 -8.89 0.56
C LEU A 239 5.51 -10.37 0.77
N ALA A 240 4.44 -10.90 0.18
CA ALA A 240 4.11 -12.33 0.28
C ALA A 240 5.28 -13.21 -0.17
N SER A 241 5.89 -12.89 -1.32
CA SER A 241 7.05 -13.62 -1.87
C SER A 241 8.28 -13.58 -0.95
N GLU A 242 8.52 -12.44 -0.27
CA GLU A 242 9.60 -12.30 0.71
C GLU A 242 9.32 -13.12 1.97
N LEU A 243 8.10 -13.02 2.51
CA LEU A 243 7.65 -13.75 3.69
C LEU A 243 7.68 -15.27 3.47
N GLN A 244 7.33 -15.73 2.27
CA GLN A 244 7.41 -17.14 1.89
C GLN A 244 8.83 -17.69 2.03
N LYS A 245 9.83 -16.93 1.55
CA LYS A 245 11.25 -17.32 1.64
C LYS A 245 11.75 -17.23 3.08
N LYS A 246 11.40 -16.15 3.79
CA LYS A 246 11.90 -15.88 5.15
C LYS A 246 11.36 -16.87 6.19
N PHE A 247 10.08 -17.20 6.12
CA PHE A 247 9.44 -18.10 7.07
C PHE A 247 9.33 -19.55 6.59
N ALA A 248 9.80 -19.86 5.38
CA ALA A 248 9.64 -21.17 4.76
C ALA A 248 8.18 -21.69 4.81
N CYS A 249 7.21 -20.77 4.69
CA CYS A 249 5.78 -21.03 4.83
C CYS A 249 5.03 -20.62 3.57
N SER A 250 3.89 -21.26 3.29
CA SER A 250 3.04 -20.83 2.18
C SER A 250 2.37 -19.50 2.50
N THR A 251 2.48 -18.55 1.58
CA THR A 251 1.83 -17.25 1.64
C THR A 251 0.92 -17.06 0.44
N THR A 252 -0.20 -16.36 0.63
CA THR A 252 -1.13 -16.01 -0.45
C THR A 252 -1.64 -14.60 -0.25
N THR A 253 -1.81 -13.85 -1.34
CA THR A 253 -2.51 -12.57 -1.32
C THR A 253 -4.00 -12.78 -1.58
N ALA A 254 -4.85 -12.05 -0.86
CA ALA A 254 -6.29 -12.07 -1.05
C ALA A 254 -6.86 -10.65 -0.97
N GLU A 255 -7.92 -10.38 -1.71
CA GLU A 255 -8.61 -9.10 -1.62
C GLU A 255 -9.45 -9.04 -0.34
N LEU A 256 -9.42 -7.90 0.36
CA LEU A 256 -10.17 -7.69 1.59
C LEU A 256 -11.68 -7.68 1.30
N PRO A 257 -12.48 -8.45 2.07
CA PRO A 257 -13.92 -8.51 1.86
C PRO A 257 -14.57 -7.14 2.08
N GLY A 258 -15.29 -6.66 1.06
CA GLY A 258 -16.02 -5.40 1.12
C GLY A 258 -15.21 -4.14 0.76
N LYS A 259 -13.91 -4.26 0.42
CA LYS A 259 -13.09 -3.12 0.02
C LYS A 259 -12.31 -3.43 -1.27
N LYS A 260 -12.89 -3.02 -2.40
CA LYS A 260 -12.28 -3.22 -3.72
C LYS A 260 -10.90 -2.58 -3.78
N GLY A 261 -9.90 -3.35 -4.22
CA GLY A 261 -8.52 -2.89 -4.40
C GLY A 261 -7.68 -2.78 -3.13
N GLN A 262 -8.17 -3.29 -1.98
CA GLN A 262 -7.33 -3.49 -0.79
C GLN A 262 -7.01 -4.98 -0.64
N TYR A 263 -5.76 -5.30 -0.37
CA TYR A 263 -5.29 -6.67 -0.30
C TYR A 263 -4.74 -6.99 1.09
N GLU A 264 -4.95 -8.22 1.54
CA GLU A 264 -4.32 -8.80 2.70
C GLU A 264 -3.35 -9.91 2.29
N VAL A 265 -2.26 -10.04 3.04
CA VAL A 265 -1.32 -11.16 2.91
C VAL A 265 -1.66 -12.19 3.98
N LEU A 266 -1.92 -13.42 3.55
CA LEU A 266 -2.10 -14.57 4.44
C LEU A 266 -0.81 -15.37 4.50
N VAL A 267 -0.37 -15.71 5.70
CA VAL A 267 0.83 -16.49 5.98
C VAL A 267 0.44 -17.68 6.85
N GLN A 268 0.76 -18.89 6.40
CA GLN A 268 0.55 -20.08 7.21
C GLN A 268 1.45 -20.08 8.45
N GLY A 269 0.89 -20.42 9.62
CA GLY A 269 1.60 -20.42 10.89
C GLY A 269 1.20 -19.25 11.81
N GLY A 270 1.73 -19.28 13.04
CA GLY A 270 1.57 -18.22 14.02
C GLY A 270 2.84 -17.37 14.12
N VAL A 271 3.11 -16.59 13.08
CA VAL A 271 4.36 -15.84 12.90
C VAL A 271 4.23 -14.36 13.28
N ILE A 272 3.34 -14.04 14.24
CA ILE A 272 3.04 -12.66 14.66
C ILE A 272 4.32 -11.90 15.00
N ASP A 273 5.11 -12.44 15.93
CA ASP A 273 6.25 -11.73 16.51
C ASP A 273 7.34 -11.52 15.47
N ASP A 274 7.60 -12.52 14.63
CA ASP A 274 8.61 -12.44 13.59
C ASP A 274 8.18 -11.52 12.43
N LEU A 275 6.88 -11.50 12.11
CA LEU A 275 6.32 -10.60 11.10
C LEU A 275 6.37 -9.15 11.58
N ALA A 276 6.00 -8.89 12.84
CA ALA A 276 6.10 -7.56 13.43
C ALA A 276 7.54 -7.05 13.44
N LYS A 277 8.52 -7.91 13.82
CA LYS A 277 9.95 -7.58 13.74
C LYS A 277 10.37 -7.28 12.30
N HIS A 278 9.96 -8.10 11.34
CA HIS A 278 10.32 -7.91 9.94
C HIS A 278 9.82 -6.57 9.37
N LEU A 279 8.61 -6.15 9.72
CA LEU A 279 8.07 -4.84 9.29
C LEU A 279 8.85 -3.66 9.88
N VAL A 280 9.32 -3.79 11.12
CA VAL A 280 10.15 -2.76 11.75
C VAL A 280 11.56 -2.75 11.14
N ASP A 281 12.19 -3.90 11.00
CA ASP A 281 13.62 -4.01 10.65
C ASP A 281 13.89 -3.82 9.15
N HIS A 282 13.00 -4.30 8.27
CA HIS A 282 13.20 -4.23 6.81
C HIS A 282 12.37 -3.14 6.14
N TYR A 283 11.23 -2.78 6.73
CA TYR A 283 10.29 -1.82 6.16
C TYR A 283 10.23 -0.50 6.94
N ASP A 284 11.07 -0.31 7.96
CA ASP A 284 11.12 0.89 8.80
C ASP A 284 9.73 1.33 9.32
N VAL A 285 8.79 0.40 9.47
CA VAL A 285 7.44 0.73 9.95
C VAL A 285 7.50 0.95 11.46
N PRO A 286 7.17 2.17 11.96
CA PRO A 286 7.14 2.42 13.39
C PRO A 286 6.16 1.49 14.12
N LYS A 287 6.58 0.95 15.27
CA LYS A 287 5.74 0.05 16.11
C LYS A 287 4.38 0.65 16.46
N ARG A 288 4.27 1.97 16.59
CA ARG A 288 3.02 2.70 16.85
C ARG A 288 1.95 2.48 15.76
N TYR A 289 2.36 2.10 14.55
CA TYR A 289 1.48 1.84 13.44
C TYR A 289 1.23 0.35 13.19
N ILE A 290 1.70 -0.53 14.08
CA ILE A 290 1.49 -1.97 13.96
C ILE A 290 0.58 -2.40 15.11
N GLU A 291 -0.60 -2.91 14.76
CA GLU A 291 -1.53 -3.51 15.69
C GLU A 291 -1.49 -5.03 15.57
N VAL A 292 -1.40 -5.70 16.72
CA VAL A 292 -1.28 -7.16 16.79
C VAL A 292 -2.49 -7.75 17.51
N TYR A 293 -3.13 -8.73 16.88
CA TYR A 293 -4.30 -9.43 17.37
C TYR A 293 -4.06 -10.94 17.38
N ASP A 294 -3.71 -11.50 18.54
CA ASP A 294 -3.55 -12.95 18.71
C ASP A 294 -4.85 -13.57 19.22
N LYS A 295 -5.68 -14.10 18.32
CA LYS A 295 -6.92 -14.83 18.68
C LYS A 295 -6.65 -16.29 19.10
N THR A 296 -5.38 -16.71 19.14
CA THR A 296 -5.00 -18.08 19.47
C THR A 296 -4.59 -18.26 20.93
N LYS A 297 -4.25 -17.17 21.61
CA LYS A 297 -4.01 -17.07 23.05
C LYS A 297 -5.36 -16.85 23.76
N ARG A 298 -5.66 -17.71 24.73
CA ARG A 298 -6.77 -17.54 25.68
C ARG A 298 -6.25 -16.77 26.89
#